data_AF-A0A438CA06-F1
#
_entry.id   AF-A0A438CA06-F1
#
_cell.length_a   1.000
_cell.length_b   1.000
_cell.length_c   1.000
_cell.angle_alpha   90.00
_cell.angle_beta   90.00
_cell.angle_gamma   90.00
#
_symmetry.space_group_name_H-M   'P 1'
#
loop_
_entity.id
_entity.type
_entity.pdbx_description
1 polymer ?
#
loop_
_entity_poly.entity_id
_entity_poly.type
_entity_poly.pdbx_seq_one_letter_code
_entity_poly.pdbx_strand_id
1 'polypeptide(L)'
;MRVQRMPIKGILLEGQGIISSGGWAQESAHNVGKILAFERKYAYFGMGLEKYVMTKLFSRTFAASPEDAKADQEISEKISLLQNFLRPEHLDIPAVLQNEASWLVFNLLDRLSLG
;
A
#
# COMPACT_ATOMS: atom_id res chain seq x y z
N MET A 1 -2.43 9.14 -54.68
CA MET A 1 -1.96 8.88 -53.31
C MET A 1 -2.33 7.46 -52.94
N ARG A 2 -1.36 6.56 -52.73
CA ARG A 2 -1.63 5.13 -52.51
C ARG A 2 -1.35 4.79 -51.05
N VAL A 3 -2.42 4.64 -50.27
CA VAL A 3 -2.39 4.21 -48.87
C VAL A 3 -1.80 2.81 -48.81
N GLN A 4 -0.66 2.67 -48.15
CA GLN A 4 0.03 1.39 -47.97
C GLN A 4 -0.44 0.78 -46.64
N ARG A 5 -1.34 -0.22 -46.70
CA ARG A 5 -1.69 -1.00 -45.51
C ARG A 5 -0.48 -1.82 -45.08
N MET A 6 -0.11 -1.72 -43.81
CA MET A 6 1.00 -2.48 -43.24
C MET A 6 0.57 -3.92 -42.94
N PRO A 7 1.37 -4.94 -43.30
CA PRO A 7 1.06 -6.32 -42.99
C PRO A 7 1.33 -6.63 -41.51
N ILE A 8 0.36 -7.24 -40.84
CA ILE A 8 0.54 -7.88 -39.53
C ILE A 8 1.48 -9.07 -39.77
N LYS A 9 2.71 -9.00 -39.24
CA LYS A 9 3.75 -10.02 -39.41
C LYS A 9 3.34 -11.32 -38.68
N GLY A 10 2.67 -12.19 -39.43
CA GLY A 10 2.62 -13.62 -39.17
C GLY A 10 3.97 -14.25 -39.56
N ILE A 11 4.60 -14.85 -38.56
CA ILE A 11 5.53 -15.99 -38.56
C ILE A 11 5.96 -16.48 -39.97
N LEU A 12 7.24 -16.28 -40.33
CA LEU A 12 7.91 -17.01 -41.39
C LEU A 12 9.23 -17.58 -40.80
N LEU A 13 9.27 -18.90 -40.66
CA LEU A 13 10.51 -19.67 -40.50
C LEU A 13 11.16 -19.74 -41.88
N GLU A 14 12.47 -19.45 -41.98
CA GLU A 14 13.46 -20.12 -42.85
C GLU A 14 14.76 -19.30 -42.88
N GLY A 15 15.91 -19.98 -42.71
CA GLY A 15 17.24 -19.45 -43.01
C GLY A 15 18.05 -18.94 -41.82
N GLN A 16 18.78 -19.86 -41.19
CA GLN A 16 20.00 -19.65 -40.37
C GLN A 16 20.13 -18.26 -39.69
N GLY A 17 19.50 -18.16 -38.54
CA GLY A 17 19.62 -17.03 -37.64
C GLY A 17 18.57 -17.25 -36.58
N ILE A 18 18.98 -17.73 -35.40
CA ILE A 18 18.11 -17.75 -34.23
C ILE A 18 17.75 -16.29 -33.97
N ILE A 19 16.64 -15.81 -34.52
CA ILE A 19 16.00 -14.60 -34.02
C ILE A 19 15.59 -14.96 -32.60
N SER A 20 16.45 -14.57 -31.65
CA SER A 20 16.26 -14.77 -30.23
C SER A 20 14.88 -14.22 -29.88
N SER A 21 13.92 -15.13 -29.72
CA SER A 21 12.58 -14.85 -29.21
C SER A 21 12.63 -14.16 -27.84
N GLY A 22 13.79 -14.19 -27.17
CA GLY A 22 14.08 -13.45 -25.96
C GLY A 22 14.22 -11.94 -26.12
N GLY A 23 14.54 -11.41 -27.31
CA GLY A 23 14.80 -9.96 -27.50
C GLY A 23 13.53 -9.09 -27.37
N TRP A 24 12.46 -9.47 -28.06
CA TRP A 24 11.17 -8.75 -27.99
C TRP A 24 10.52 -8.87 -26.61
N ALA A 25 10.67 -10.02 -25.96
CA ALA A 25 10.20 -10.25 -24.60
C ALA A 25 11.01 -9.43 -23.57
N GLN A 26 12.34 -9.34 -23.72
CA GLN A 26 13.19 -8.49 -22.88
C GLN A 26 12.88 -7.01 -23.04
N GLU A 27 12.72 -6.52 -24.27
CA GLU A 27 12.44 -5.12 -24.53
C GLU A 27 11.03 -4.73 -24.05
N SER A 28 10.06 -5.62 -24.21
CA SER A 28 8.71 -5.45 -23.64
C SER A 28 8.75 -5.42 -22.11
N ALA A 29 9.47 -6.35 -21.47
CA ALA A 29 9.62 -6.39 -20.02
C ALA A 29 10.35 -5.14 -19.46
N HIS A 30 11.37 -4.63 -20.17
CA HIS A 30 12.09 -3.41 -19.80
C HIS A 30 11.19 -2.17 -19.86
N ASN A 31 10.37 -2.04 -20.90
CA ASN A 31 9.46 -0.91 -21.05
C ASN A 31 8.32 -0.96 -20.02
N VAL A 32 7.76 -2.15 -19.75
CA VAL A 32 6.81 -2.35 -18.64
C VAL A 32 7.46 -2.01 -17.30
N GLY A 33 8.70 -2.44 -17.07
CA GLY A 33 9.47 -2.11 -15.87
C GLY A 33 9.66 -0.60 -15.68
N LYS A 34 9.94 0.15 -16.74
CA LYS A 34 10.02 1.62 -16.70
C LYS A 34 8.69 2.28 -16.37
N ILE A 35 7.58 1.79 -16.94
CA ILE A 35 6.24 2.31 -16.65
C ILE A 35 5.89 2.07 -15.18
N LEU A 36 6.09 0.85 -14.68
CA LEU A 36 5.85 0.53 -13.27
C LEU A 36 6.76 1.33 -12.32
N ALA A 37 8.03 1.54 -12.70
CA ALA A 37 8.94 2.37 -11.92
C ALA A 37 8.49 3.84 -11.89
N PHE A 38 7.98 4.35 -13.02
CA PHE A 38 7.39 5.68 -13.11
C PHE A 38 6.16 5.78 -12.21
N GLU A 39 5.17 4.88 -12.33
CA GLU A 39 3.98 4.91 -11.48
C GLU A 39 4.31 4.87 -9.99
N ARG A 40 5.24 4.00 -9.58
CA ARG A 40 5.74 3.98 -8.19
C ARG A 40 6.37 5.31 -7.80
N LYS A 41 7.18 5.93 -8.67
CA LYS A 41 7.80 7.23 -8.40
C LYS A 41 6.76 8.32 -8.14
N TYR A 42 5.65 8.35 -8.89
CA TYR A 42 4.56 9.30 -8.65
C TYR A 42 3.83 9.01 -7.34
N ALA A 43 3.58 7.74 -7.03
CA ALA A 43 3.01 7.35 -5.75
C ALA A 43 3.90 7.78 -4.57
N TYR A 44 5.21 7.53 -4.63
CA TYR A 44 6.17 7.98 -3.63
C TYR A 44 6.22 9.50 -3.50
N PHE A 45 6.18 10.21 -4.63
CA PHE A 45 6.14 11.68 -4.63
C PHE A 45 4.86 12.20 -3.97
N GLY A 46 3.69 11.63 -4.31
CA GLY A 46 2.41 11.98 -3.69
C GLY A 46 2.41 11.75 -2.18
N MET A 47 2.85 10.57 -1.73
CA MET A 47 2.99 10.27 -0.30
C MET A 47 3.96 11.22 0.42
N GLY A 48 5.08 11.57 -0.23
CA GLY A 48 6.06 12.51 0.32
C GLY A 48 5.49 13.92 0.47
N LEU A 49 4.74 14.39 -0.54
CA LEU A 49 4.05 15.67 -0.51
C LEU A 49 2.98 15.71 0.58
N GLU A 50 2.13 14.68 0.65
CA GLU A 50 1.11 14.55 1.70
C GLU A 50 1.76 14.59 3.09
N LYS A 51 2.79 13.77 3.33
CA LYS A 51 3.52 13.78 4.60
C LYS A 51 4.04 15.17 4.93
N TYR A 52 4.66 15.85 3.98
CA TYR A 52 5.20 17.19 4.20
C TYR A 52 4.09 18.19 4.58
N VAL A 53 3.02 18.24 3.79
CA VAL A 53 1.90 19.17 4.02
C VAL A 53 1.20 18.87 5.34
N MET A 54 0.81 17.62 5.58
CA MET A 54 0.09 17.21 6.79
C MET A 54 0.93 17.42 8.05
N THR A 55 2.24 17.16 8.00
CA THR A 55 3.14 17.43 9.13
C THR A 55 3.21 18.92 9.46
N LYS A 56 3.19 19.80 8.44
CA LYS A 56 3.19 21.25 8.65
C LYS A 56 1.86 21.79 9.17
N LEU A 57 0.75 21.14 8.84
CA LEU A 57 -0.59 21.53 9.26
C LEU A 57 -1.09 20.78 10.51
N PHE A 58 -0.32 19.84 11.03
CA PHE A 58 -0.73 18.91 12.10
C PHE A 58 -1.40 19.64 13.28
N SER A 59 -0.75 20.64 13.87
CA SER A 59 -1.27 21.37 15.03
C SER A 59 -2.55 22.17 14.78
N ARG A 60 -2.92 22.38 13.51
CA ARG A 60 -4.13 23.13 13.11
C ARG A 60 -5.27 22.24 12.66
N THR A 61 -4.99 20.98 12.34
CA THR A 61 -5.92 20.08 11.64
C THR A 61 -6.17 18.78 12.38
N PHE A 62 -5.22 18.32 13.20
CA PHE A 62 -5.39 17.13 14.04
C PHE A 62 -6.07 17.52 15.36
N ALA A 63 -7.16 16.82 15.71
CA ALA A 63 -7.99 17.10 16.89
C ALA A 63 -8.29 18.60 17.08
N ALA A 64 -8.59 19.28 15.97
CA ALA A 64 -8.68 20.73 15.92
C ALA A 64 -9.93 21.28 16.63
N SER A 65 -10.98 20.47 16.76
CA SER A 65 -12.20 20.83 17.48
C SER A 65 -12.22 20.23 18.89
N PRO A 66 -12.83 20.92 19.88
CA PRO A 66 -13.00 20.36 21.22
C PRO A 66 -13.88 19.10 21.22
N GLU A 67 -14.76 18.95 20.23
CA GLU A 67 -15.58 17.74 20.05
C GLU A 67 -14.71 16.51 19.72
N ASP A 68 -13.68 16.67 18.88
CA ASP A 68 -12.73 15.59 18.54
C ASP A 68 -11.97 15.15 19.80
N ALA A 69 -11.41 16.10 20.55
CA ALA A 69 -10.68 15.82 21.78
C ALA A 69 -11.55 15.11 22.84
N LYS A 70 -12.84 15.50 22.92
CA LYS A 70 -13.80 14.84 23.81
C LYS A 70 -14.10 13.41 23.35
N ALA A 71 -14.30 13.19 22.05
CA ALA A 71 -14.55 11.87 21.50
C ALA A 71 -13.35 10.93 21.73
N ASP A 72 -12.13 11.42 21.50
CA ASP A 72 -10.89 10.67 21.75
C ASP A 72 -10.78 10.24 23.23
N GLN A 73 -11.09 11.15 24.15
CA GLN A 73 -11.08 10.86 25.58
C GLN A 73 -12.15 9.82 25.97
N GLU A 74 -13.39 10.00 25.50
CA GLU A 74 -14.48 9.05 25.77
C GLU A 74 -14.17 7.65 25.23
N ILE A 75 -13.56 7.55 24.04
CA ILE A 75 -13.14 6.29 23.43
C ILE A 75 -11.99 5.67 24.25
N SER A 76 -10.99 6.45 24.63
CA SER A 76 -9.85 6.01 25.45
C SER A 76 -10.31 5.42 26.79
N GLU A 77 -11.24 6.08 27.46
CA GLU A 77 -11.83 5.59 28.72
C GLU A 77 -12.57 4.27 28.53
N LYS A 78 -13.40 4.17 27.49
CA LYS A 78 -14.14 2.93 27.18
C LYS A 78 -13.18 1.78 26.88
N ILE A 79 -12.16 2.00 26.05
CA ILE A 79 -11.14 0.99 25.74
C ILE A 79 -10.40 0.58 27.02
N SER A 80 -10.02 1.54 27.86
CA SER A 80 -9.31 1.28 29.12
C SER A 80 -10.11 0.39 30.08
N LEU A 81 -11.43 0.53 30.11
CA LEU A 81 -12.31 -0.32 30.91
C LEU A 81 -12.45 -1.71 30.30
N LEU A 82 -12.72 -1.78 28.99
CA LEU A 82 -13.00 -3.03 28.27
C LEU A 82 -11.76 -3.93 28.18
N GLN A 83 -10.57 -3.38 27.97
CA GLN A 83 -9.33 -4.15 27.80
C GLN A 83 -8.98 -5.02 29.02
N ASN A 84 -9.52 -4.72 30.21
CA ASN A 84 -9.25 -5.50 31.43
C ASN A 84 -9.96 -6.86 31.45
N PHE A 85 -11.03 -7.04 30.68
CA PHE A 85 -11.85 -8.25 30.76
C PHE A 85 -12.27 -8.83 29.40
N LEU A 86 -12.06 -8.10 28.30
CA LEU A 86 -12.29 -8.62 26.95
C LEU A 86 -11.39 -9.82 26.69
N ARG A 87 -12.00 -10.87 26.12
CA ARG A 87 -11.32 -12.05 25.60
C ARG A 87 -11.63 -12.22 24.11
N PRO A 88 -10.79 -12.93 23.34
CA PRO A 88 -11.02 -13.12 21.91
C PRO A 88 -12.41 -13.71 21.60
N GLU A 89 -12.95 -14.56 22.49
CA GLU A 89 -14.28 -15.16 22.34
C GLU A 89 -15.42 -14.14 22.40
N HIS A 90 -15.23 -12.99 23.07
CA HIS A 90 -16.24 -11.93 23.12
C HIS A 90 -16.36 -11.15 21.80
N LEU A 91 -15.41 -11.34 20.88
CA LEU A 91 -15.32 -10.67 19.58
C LEU A 91 -15.43 -11.66 18.41
N ASP A 92 -15.92 -12.88 18.67
CA ASP A 92 -16.06 -13.96 17.68
C ASP A 92 -14.75 -14.34 16.99
N ILE A 93 -13.60 -14.18 17.66
CA ILE A 93 -12.28 -14.55 17.12
C ILE A 93 -12.08 -16.07 17.24
N PRO A 94 -11.99 -16.81 16.12
CA PRO A 94 -11.82 -18.26 16.15
C PRO A 94 -10.49 -18.67 16.82
N ALA A 95 -10.50 -19.80 17.53
CA ALA A 95 -9.32 -20.33 18.22
C ALA A 95 -8.07 -20.49 17.33
N VAL A 96 -8.25 -20.79 16.03
CA VAL A 96 -7.15 -20.91 15.06
C VAL A 96 -6.42 -19.59 14.79
N LEU A 97 -7.08 -18.45 15.06
CA LEU A 97 -6.52 -17.10 14.91
C LEU A 97 -6.08 -16.49 16.26
N GLN A 98 -6.32 -17.18 17.36
CA GLN A 98 -5.91 -16.70 18.67
C GLN A 98 -4.38 -16.81 18.79
N ASN A 99 -3.75 -15.68 19.12
CA ASN A 99 -2.31 -15.59 19.33
C ASN A 99 -2.03 -15.60 20.83
N GLU A 100 -1.12 -16.47 21.29
CA GLU A 100 -0.78 -16.58 22.71
C GLU A 100 -0.24 -15.26 23.31
N ALA A 101 0.47 -14.47 22.51
CA ALA A 101 0.98 -13.17 22.92
C ALA A 101 -0.03 -12.02 22.67
N SER A 102 -1.30 -12.32 22.36
CA SER A 102 -2.36 -11.33 22.08
C SER A 102 -1.93 -10.24 21.09
N TRP A 103 -1.17 -10.61 20.05
CA TRP A 103 -0.67 -9.70 19.02
C TRP A 103 0.20 -8.55 19.57
N LEU A 104 0.88 -8.76 20.71
CA LEU A 104 1.71 -7.77 21.40
C LEU A 104 2.69 -6.99 20.51
N VAL A 105 3.25 -7.63 19.49
CA VAL A 105 4.16 -6.98 18.54
C VAL A 105 3.47 -5.82 17.81
N PHE A 106 2.22 -5.96 17.40
CA PHE A 106 1.47 -4.89 16.76
C PHE A 106 1.16 -3.74 17.74
N ASN A 107 0.79 -4.08 18.98
CA ASN A 107 0.56 -3.10 20.04
C ASN A 107 1.82 -2.31 20.41
N LEU A 108 2.99 -2.97 20.41
CA LEU A 108 4.28 -2.33 20.68
C LEU A 108 4.71 -1.41 19.53
N LEU A 109 4.50 -1.83 18.28
CA LEU A 109 4.81 -1.01 17.10
C LEU A 109 3.95 0.26 17.05
N ASP A 110 2.67 0.17 17.41
CA ASP A 110 1.76 1.33 17.49
C ASP A 110 2.25 2.36 18.51
N ARG A 111 2.62 1.90 19.72
CA ARG A 111 3.13 2.76 20.79
C ARG A 111 4.46 3.45 20.46
N LEU A 112 5.32 2.82 19.66
CA LEU A 112 6.59 3.41 19.23
C LEU A 112 6.43 4.39 18.07
N SER A 113 5.33 4.32 17.31
CA SER A 113 5.07 5.23 16.19
C SER A 113 4.43 6.56 16.62
N LEU A 114 3.94 6.66 17.86
CA LEU A 114 3.31 7.85 18.44
C LEU A 114 4.24 8.65 19.37
N GLY A 115 5.54 8.34 19.39
CA GLY A 115 6.58 9.05 20.14
C GLY A 115 7.35 10.09 19.32
#